data_AF-A0A4Q4CNC4-F1
#
_entry.id   AF-A0A4Q4CNC4-F1
#
_cell.length_a   1.000
_cell.length_b   1.000
_cell.length_c   1.000
_cell.angle_alpha   90.00
_cell.angle_beta   90.00
_cell.angle_gamma   90.00
#
_symmetry.space_group_name_H-M   'P 1'
#
loop_
_entity.id
_entity.type
_entity.pdbx_description
1 polymer ?
#
loop_
_entity_poly.entity_id
_entity_poly.type
_entity_poly.pdbx_seq_one_letter_code
_entity_poly.pdbx_strand_id
1 'polypeptide(L)'
;IWHGTQPDAQARQEALDVVPYGRYQAMAVSPLDSGRIPDPDICLVYATPGQMIILINGLQYRNYRKFEWSVAGESACADSWGRALKTGEPSLSLPCYAERRYGGVPDEEMLMALKPADLRVAVNGMQALAKNGLRYPIAPYGIQNDPSAGMGVSYGKP
;
A
#
# COMPACT_ATOMS: atom_id res chain seq x y z
N ILE A 1 13.61 -2.82 -24.66
CA ILE A 1 12.43 -1.91 -24.73
C ILE A 1 12.49 -0.94 -23.56
N TRP A 2 12.51 -1.42 -22.31
CA TRP A 2 12.64 -0.56 -21.12
C TRP A 2 14.08 -0.17 -20.79
N HIS A 3 15.05 -1.00 -21.17
CA HIS A 3 16.47 -0.80 -20.89
C HIS A 3 17.25 -0.64 -22.19
N GLY A 4 18.26 0.22 -22.14
CA GLY A 4 19.17 0.46 -23.27
C GLY A 4 20.15 -0.68 -23.51
N THR A 5 20.41 -1.51 -22.49
CA THR A 5 21.37 -2.60 -22.57
C THR A 5 20.81 -3.90 -21.99
N GLN A 6 21.38 -5.04 -22.39
CA GLN A 6 21.05 -6.34 -21.82
C GLN A 6 21.47 -6.47 -20.35
N PRO A 7 22.67 -5.99 -19.93
CA PRO A 7 23.04 -5.95 -18.51
C PRO A 7 22.04 -5.21 -17.64
N ASP A 8 21.54 -4.05 -18.05
CA ASP A 8 20.54 -3.29 -17.27
C ASP A 8 19.22 -4.06 -17.16
N ALA A 9 18.79 -4.72 -18.25
CA ALA A 9 17.60 -5.57 -18.23
C ALA A 9 17.75 -6.77 -17.28
N GLN A 10 18.94 -7.36 -17.23
CA GLN A 10 19.26 -8.45 -16.31
C GLN A 10 19.30 -7.97 -14.86
N ALA A 11 20.00 -6.87 -14.58
CA ALA A 11 20.08 -6.29 -13.23
C ALA A 11 18.68 -5.95 -12.68
N ARG A 12 17.79 -5.44 -13.54
CA ARG A 12 16.39 -5.22 -13.18
C ARG A 12 15.69 -6.54 -12.81
N GLN A 13 15.85 -7.59 -13.61
CA GLN A 13 15.22 -8.90 -13.34
C GLN A 13 15.70 -9.50 -12.01
N GLU A 14 16.99 -9.35 -11.70
CA GLU A 14 17.61 -9.83 -10.46
C GLU A 14 17.17 -9.03 -9.23
N ALA A 15 16.81 -7.76 -9.41
CA ALA A 15 16.35 -6.88 -8.32
C ALA A 15 14.88 -7.12 -7.90
N LEU A 16 14.07 -7.83 -8.70
CA LEU A 16 12.64 -7.99 -8.41
C LEU A 16 12.40 -8.91 -7.22
N ASP A 17 11.48 -8.51 -6.33
CA ASP A 17 10.94 -9.38 -5.31
C ASP A 17 9.98 -10.41 -5.94
N VAL A 18 10.46 -11.66 -6.04
CA VAL A 18 9.69 -12.79 -6.57
C VAL A 18 9.44 -13.85 -5.51
N VAL A 19 8.28 -14.51 -5.61
CA VAL A 19 7.99 -15.69 -4.80
C VAL A 19 8.85 -16.87 -5.30
N PRO A 20 9.43 -17.69 -4.39
CA PRO A 20 10.20 -18.86 -4.80
C PRO A 20 9.39 -19.80 -5.70
N TYR A 21 10.04 -20.28 -6.75
CA TYR A 21 9.44 -21.26 -7.67
C TYR A 21 8.98 -22.51 -6.91
N GLY A 22 7.84 -23.06 -7.33
CA GLY A 22 7.24 -24.26 -6.73
C GLY A 22 6.39 -24.00 -5.49
N ARG A 23 6.34 -22.78 -4.95
CA ARG A 23 5.50 -22.46 -3.79
C ARG A 23 4.00 -22.46 -4.13
N TYR A 24 3.63 -21.90 -5.27
CA TYR A 24 2.24 -21.86 -5.75
C TYR A 24 2.15 -22.50 -7.14
N GLN A 25 1.04 -23.20 -7.40
CA GLN A 25 0.78 -23.82 -8.70
C GLN A 25 -0.03 -22.92 -9.64
N ALA A 26 -0.83 -22.02 -9.08
CA ALA A 26 -1.71 -21.11 -9.82
C ALA A 26 -2.02 -19.88 -8.96
N MET A 27 -2.63 -18.87 -9.60
CA MET A 27 -3.14 -17.68 -8.94
C MET A 27 -4.65 -17.60 -9.14
N ALA A 28 -5.37 -17.25 -8.08
CA ALA A 28 -6.80 -16.94 -8.10
C ALA A 28 -7.03 -15.54 -7.51
N VAL A 29 -7.97 -14.81 -8.08
CA VAL A 29 -8.33 -13.45 -7.63
C VAL A 29 -9.84 -13.34 -7.55
N SER A 30 -10.34 -12.71 -6.50
CA SER A 30 -11.75 -12.36 -6.36
C SER A 30 -11.92 -11.08 -5.56
N PRO A 31 -13.02 -10.33 -5.77
CA PRO A 31 -13.42 -9.27 -4.85
C PRO A 31 -13.51 -9.81 -3.42
N LEU A 32 -12.91 -9.09 -2.47
CA LEU A 32 -12.77 -9.56 -1.09
C LEU A 32 -14.13 -9.75 -0.40
N ASP A 33 -15.10 -8.87 -0.71
CA ASP A 33 -16.47 -8.90 -0.21
C ASP A 33 -17.29 -10.10 -0.72
N SER A 34 -16.90 -10.69 -1.85
CA SER A 34 -17.58 -11.87 -2.41
C SER A 34 -17.36 -13.15 -1.60
N GLY A 35 -16.30 -13.23 -0.78
CA GLY A 35 -15.99 -14.39 0.04
C GLY A 35 -15.67 -15.68 -0.72
N ARG A 36 -15.46 -15.63 -2.04
CA ARG A 36 -15.22 -16.83 -2.88
C ARG A 36 -13.89 -17.52 -2.58
N ILE A 37 -12.93 -16.78 -2.05
CA ILE A 37 -11.63 -17.30 -1.60
C ILE A 37 -11.65 -17.23 -0.06
N PRO A 38 -11.81 -18.37 0.65
CA PRO A 38 -12.02 -18.38 2.09
C PRO A 38 -10.77 -17.97 2.89
N ASP A 39 -9.57 -18.28 2.37
CA ASP A 39 -8.29 -17.96 3.02
C ASP A 39 -7.28 -17.42 1.99
N PRO A 40 -7.41 -16.16 1.57
CA PRO A 40 -6.49 -15.58 0.59
C PRO A 40 -5.13 -15.30 1.23
N ASP A 41 -4.04 -15.63 0.53
CA ASP A 41 -2.66 -15.37 1.02
C ASP A 41 -2.40 -13.89 1.29
N ILE A 42 -2.98 -13.01 0.47
CA ILE A 42 -2.92 -11.56 0.59
C ILE A 42 -4.23 -10.91 0.10
N CYS A 43 -4.46 -9.68 0.52
CA CYS A 43 -5.47 -8.77 0.00
C CYS A 43 -4.79 -7.64 -0.77
N LEU A 44 -5.47 -7.13 -1.80
CA LEU A 44 -5.06 -5.94 -2.55
C LEU A 44 -6.04 -4.81 -2.27
N VAL A 45 -5.52 -3.63 -1.93
CA VAL A 45 -6.30 -2.41 -1.73
C VAL A 45 -5.77 -1.37 -2.70
N TYR A 46 -6.65 -0.91 -3.60
CA TYR A 46 -6.41 0.24 -4.45
C TYR A 46 -7.05 1.47 -3.82
N ALA A 47 -6.29 2.56 -3.71
CA ALA A 47 -6.75 3.79 -3.08
C ALA A 47 -5.83 4.97 -3.39
N THR A 48 -6.32 6.19 -3.22
CA THR A 48 -5.51 7.40 -3.36
C THR A 48 -4.43 7.51 -2.28
N PRO A 49 -3.34 8.28 -2.49
CA PRO A 49 -2.32 8.52 -1.47
C PRO A 49 -2.87 9.00 -0.12
N GLY A 50 -3.90 9.84 -0.15
CA GLY A 50 -4.56 10.34 1.07
C GLY A 50 -5.33 9.25 1.84
N GLN A 51 -5.89 8.26 1.15
CA GLN A 51 -6.50 7.09 1.79
C GLN A 51 -5.42 6.12 2.28
N MET A 52 -4.35 5.92 1.51
CA MET A 52 -3.24 5.02 1.88
C MET A 52 -2.56 5.45 3.17
N ILE A 53 -2.31 6.75 3.37
CA ILE A 53 -1.66 7.19 4.61
C ILE A 53 -2.53 6.92 5.84
N ILE A 54 -3.86 7.00 5.72
CA ILE A 54 -4.77 6.63 6.81
C ILE A 54 -4.74 5.12 7.07
N LEU A 55 -4.69 4.29 6.02
CA LEU A 55 -4.52 2.84 6.14
C LEU A 55 -3.19 2.48 6.83
N ILE A 56 -2.08 3.12 6.44
CA ILE A 56 -0.75 2.92 7.03
C ILE A 56 -0.73 3.33 8.49
N ASN A 57 -1.31 4.49 8.82
CA ASN A 57 -1.47 4.91 10.21
C ASN A 57 -2.29 3.90 11.01
N GLY A 58 -3.32 3.30 10.40
CA GLY A 58 -4.09 2.20 10.99
C GLY A 58 -3.21 0.99 11.33
N LEU A 59 -2.34 0.57 10.41
CA LEU A 59 -1.38 -0.51 10.65
C LEU A 59 -0.41 -0.19 11.81
N GLN A 60 -0.06 1.09 11.96
CA GLN A 60 0.92 1.56 12.95
C GLN A 60 0.30 2.00 14.28
N TYR A 61 -1.03 2.05 14.39
CA TYR A 61 -1.73 2.55 15.57
C TYR A 61 -1.36 1.77 16.85
N ARG A 62 -1.07 0.46 16.71
CA ARG A 62 -0.50 -0.38 17.77
C ARG A 62 0.72 -1.11 17.22
N ASN A 63 1.71 -1.33 18.08
CA ASN A 63 2.98 -1.99 17.72
C ASN A 63 3.67 -1.27 16.55
N TYR A 64 3.88 0.04 16.72
CA TYR A 64 4.51 0.88 15.72
C TYR A 64 5.81 0.26 15.20
N ARG A 65 5.93 0.24 13.88
CA ARG A 65 7.20 0.02 13.18
C ARG A 65 7.23 0.89 11.94
N LYS A 66 8.43 1.34 11.58
CA LYS A 66 8.65 1.96 10.28
C LYS A 66 8.50 0.91 9.18
N PHE A 67 7.79 1.25 8.10
CA PHE A 67 7.73 0.43 6.89
C PHE A 67 8.79 0.86 5.90
N GLU A 68 9.35 -0.12 5.17
CA GLU A 68 10.33 0.11 4.11
C GLU A 68 9.89 -0.63 2.85
N TRP A 69 9.71 0.15 1.78
CA TRP A 69 9.26 -0.32 0.48
C TRP A 69 10.26 0.08 -0.61
N SER A 70 10.27 -0.68 -1.69
CA SER A 70 11.10 -0.48 -2.87
C SER A 70 10.26 0.00 -4.05
N VAL A 71 10.95 0.49 -5.09
CA VAL A 71 10.30 0.87 -6.34
C VAL A 71 11.13 0.41 -7.55
N ALA A 72 10.46 -0.34 -8.42
CA ALA A 72 10.87 -0.66 -9.77
C ALA A 72 9.91 0.05 -10.73
N GLY A 73 10.45 0.92 -11.59
CA GLY A 73 9.64 1.73 -12.51
C GLY A 73 8.87 0.92 -13.55
N GLU A 74 9.37 -0.28 -13.88
CA GLU A 74 8.59 -1.34 -14.52
C GLU A 74 8.41 -2.51 -13.56
N SER A 75 7.39 -3.33 -13.77
CA SER A 75 7.12 -4.52 -12.95
C SER A 75 6.79 -4.22 -11.48
N ALA A 76 6.06 -3.14 -11.21
CA ALA A 76 5.62 -2.77 -9.85
C ALA A 76 4.73 -3.83 -9.15
N CYS A 77 4.25 -4.84 -9.88
CA CYS A 77 3.71 -6.08 -9.32
C CYS A 77 4.68 -6.79 -8.36
N ALA A 78 5.99 -6.72 -8.64
CA ALA A 78 7.03 -7.27 -7.79
C ALA A 78 7.15 -6.51 -6.46
N ASP A 79 7.08 -5.17 -6.48
CA ASP A 79 7.12 -4.36 -5.25
C ASP A 79 5.82 -4.39 -4.44
N SER A 80 4.69 -4.68 -5.07
CA SER A 80 3.41 -4.86 -4.37
C SER A 80 3.24 -6.28 -3.87
N TRP A 81 2.53 -7.10 -4.64
CA TRP A 81 2.09 -8.42 -4.21
C TRP A 81 3.20 -9.47 -4.28
N GLY A 82 4.18 -9.33 -5.17
CA GLY A 82 5.38 -10.18 -5.18
C GLY A 82 6.14 -10.10 -3.86
N ARG A 83 6.45 -8.88 -3.41
CA ARG A 83 7.08 -8.59 -2.12
C ARG A 83 6.20 -9.04 -0.96
N ALA A 84 4.91 -8.69 -0.95
CA ALA A 84 4.00 -9.09 0.14
C ALA A 84 3.89 -10.62 0.28
N LEU A 85 3.85 -11.38 -0.83
CA LEU A 85 3.86 -12.84 -0.79
C LEU A 85 5.21 -13.42 -0.36
N LYS A 86 6.32 -12.79 -0.77
CA LYS A 86 7.69 -13.24 -0.45
C LYS A 86 8.04 -13.01 1.02
N THR A 87 7.79 -11.80 1.54
CA THR A 87 8.18 -11.39 2.89
C THR A 87 7.09 -11.64 3.92
N GLY A 88 5.83 -11.67 3.47
CA GLY A 88 4.68 -11.70 4.36
C GLY A 88 4.41 -10.39 5.09
N GLU A 89 5.03 -9.29 4.66
CA GLU A 89 4.82 -7.94 5.19
C GLU A 89 3.93 -7.08 4.28
N PRO A 90 3.22 -6.08 4.82
CA PRO A 90 2.53 -5.07 4.01
C PRO A 90 3.47 -4.35 3.05
N SER A 91 3.06 -4.21 1.79
CA SER A 91 3.85 -3.57 0.75
C SER A 91 3.02 -2.61 -0.08
N LEU A 92 3.43 -1.34 -0.10
CA LEU A 92 2.85 -0.29 -0.93
C LEU A 92 3.66 -0.15 -2.21
N SER A 93 3.00 -0.04 -3.36
CA SER A 93 3.63 0.28 -4.63
C SER A 93 2.99 1.48 -5.32
N LEU A 94 3.77 2.07 -6.23
CA LEU A 94 3.30 2.97 -7.26
C LEU A 94 2.99 2.14 -8.50
N PRO A 95 1.72 2.06 -8.94
CA PRO A 95 1.36 1.27 -10.11
C PRO A 95 2.12 1.73 -11.36
N CYS A 96 2.74 0.78 -12.06
CA CYS A 96 3.58 1.05 -13.23
C CYS A 96 2.77 1.27 -14.51
N TYR A 97 3.45 1.61 -15.61
CA TYR A 97 2.80 1.86 -16.90
C TYR A 97 1.85 0.73 -17.33
N ALA A 98 2.27 -0.53 -17.19
CA ALA A 98 1.46 -1.68 -17.61
C ALA A 98 0.19 -1.85 -16.75
N GLU A 99 0.28 -1.63 -15.43
CA GLU A 99 -0.87 -1.68 -14.53
C GLU A 99 -1.88 -0.59 -14.85
N ARG A 100 -1.43 0.61 -15.21
CA ARG A 100 -2.31 1.70 -15.65
C ARG A 100 -2.92 1.42 -17.02
N ARG A 101 -2.07 1.08 -18.00
CA ARG A 101 -2.50 0.93 -19.40
C ARG A 101 -3.37 -0.30 -19.64
N TYR A 102 -3.06 -1.42 -18.99
CA TYR A 102 -3.69 -2.72 -19.23
C TYR A 102 -4.51 -3.20 -18.04
N GLY A 103 -4.11 -2.86 -16.81
CA GLY A 103 -4.87 -3.16 -15.59
C GLY A 103 -5.96 -2.13 -15.28
N GLY A 104 -5.92 -0.95 -15.93
CA GLY A 104 -6.92 0.10 -15.76
C GLY A 104 -6.81 0.87 -14.45
N VAL A 105 -5.66 0.80 -13.76
CA VAL A 105 -5.46 1.53 -12.50
C VAL A 105 -5.46 3.05 -12.74
N PRO A 106 -6.36 3.82 -12.10
CA PRO A 106 -6.41 5.28 -12.23
C PRO A 106 -5.12 5.97 -11.79
N ASP A 107 -4.80 7.13 -12.40
CA ASP A 107 -3.50 7.80 -12.22
C ASP A 107 -3.23 8.18 -10.76
N GLU A 108 -4.30 8.54 -10.06
CA GLU A 108 -4.33 8.95 -8.66
C GLU A 108 -4.30 7.80 -7.65
N GLU A 109 -4.43 6.54 -8.08
CA GLU A 109 -4.44 5.39 -7.19
C GLU A 109 -3.06 4.75 -6.99
N MET A 110 -2.86 4.27 -5.77
CA MET A 110 -1.74 3.43 -5.34
C MET A 110 -2.26 2.02 -5.04
N LEU A 111 -1.35 1.06 -4.88
CA LEU A 111 -1.68 -0.31 -4.50
C LEU A 111 -1.00 -0.70 -3.19
N MET A 112 -1.78 -1.18 -2.22
CA MET A 112 -1.30 -1.84 -1.01
C MET A 112 -1.60 -3.33 -1.09
N ALA A 113 -0.58 -4.18 -0.95
CA ALA A 113 -0.71 -5.61 -0.79
C ALA A 113 -0.34 -6.00 0.66
N LEU A 114 -1.21 -6.75 1.34
CA LEU A 114 -1.00 -7.11 2.75
C LEU A 114 -1.77 -8.38 3.12
N LYS A 115 -1.42 -9.05 4.23
CA LYS A 115 -2.18 -10.22 4.68
C LYS A 115 -3.57 -9.83 5.18
N PRO A 116 -4.57 -10.74 5.13
CA PRO A 116 -5.88 -10.49 5.72
C PRO A 116 -5.82 -10.12 7.21
N ALA A 117 -4.86 -10.67 7.95
CA ALA A 117 -4.62 -10.32 9.35
C ALA A 117 -4.18 -8.86 9.52
N ASP A 118 -3.26 -8.38 8.68
CA ASP A 118 -2.79 -7.00 8.71
C ASP A 118 -3.89 -6.03 8.30
N LEU A 119 -4.72 -6.40 7.32
CA LEU A 119 -5.88 -5.60 6.93
C LEU A 119 -6.87 -5.42 8.11
N ARG A 120 -7.11 -6.46 8.91
CA ARG A 120 -7.92 -6.34 10.14
C ARG A 120 -7.28 -5.40 11.16
N VAL A 121 -5.95 -5.46 11.32
CA VAL A 121 -5.22 -4.51 12.19
C VAL A 121 -5.39 -3.08 11.68
N ALA A 122 -5.22 -2.85 10.36
CA ALA A 122 -5.37 -1.55 9.75
C ALA A 122 -6.77 -0.96 9.99
N VAL A 123 -7.82 -1.75 9.75
CA VAL A 123 -9.21 -1.32 9.96
C VAL A 123 -9.47 -0.92 11.42
N ASN A 124 -9.04 -1.73 12.38
CA ASN A 124 -9.19 -1.42 13.80
C ASN A 124 -8.41 -0.16 14.20
N GLY A 125 -7.20 0.01 13.68
CA GLY A 125 -6.38 1.21 13.91
C GLY A 125 -7.01 2.47 13.30
N MET A 126 -7.53 2.39 12.07
CA MET A 126 -8.26 3.50 11.43
C MET A 126 -9.49 3.91 12.23
N GLN A 127 -10.27 2.95 12.76
CA GLN A 127 -11.42 3.23 13.62
C GLN A 127 -11.01 3.95 14.91
N ALA A 128 -9.87 3.57 15.50
CA ALA A 128 -9.36 4.23 16.69
C ALA A 128 -8.83 5.64 16.41
N LEU A 129 -8.09 5.82 15.32
CA LEU A 129 -7.61 7.13 14.85
C LEU A 129 -8.76 8.09 14.52
N ALA A 130 -9.84 7.57 13.92
CA ALA A 130 -11.01 8.37 13.57
C ALA A 130 -11.69 9.02 14.79
N LYS A 131 -11.61 8.38 15.97
CA LYS A 131 -12.10 8.95 17.25
C LYS A 131 -11.29 10.17 17.70
N ASN A 132 -10.03 10.24 17.27
CA ASN A 132 -9.14 11.39 17.52
C ASN A 132 -9.21 12.43 16.40
N GLY A 133 -10.12 12.29 15.43
CA GLY A 133 -10.23 13.19 14.28
C GLY A 133 -9.25 12.89 13.14
N LEU A 134 -8.38 11.88 13.28
CA LEU A 134 -7.42 11.47 12.25
C LEU A 134 -8.08 10.48 11.29
N ARG A 135 -8.78 11.00 10.27
CA ARG A 135 -9.56 10.21 9.31
C ARG A 135 -9.55 10.84 7.92
N TYR A 136 -9.94 10.05 6.93
CA TYR A 136 -10.18 10.51 5.57
C TYR A 136 -11.65 11.00 5.42
N PRO A 137 -11.93 12.05 4.62
CA PRO A 137 -10.98 12.91 3.91
C PRO A 137 -10.18 13.80 4.87
N ILE A 138 -8.91 14.02 4.55
CA ILE A 138 -8.02 14.92 5.30
C ILE A 138 -8.35 16.35 4.87
N ALA A 139 -8.97 17.13 5.76
CA ALA A 139 -9.35 18.52 5.48
C ALA A 139 -8.13 19.45 5.62
N PRO A 140 -7.68 20.11 4.54
CA PRO A 140 -6.60 21.09 4.63
C PRO A 140 -7.11 22.37 5.31
N TYR A 141 -6.27 23.01 6.14
CA TYR A 141 -6.59 24.32 6.71
C TYR A 141 -6.80 25.40 5.63
N GLY A 142 -6.22 25.24 4.44
CA GLY A 142 -6.25 26.25 3.39
C GLY A 142 -5.30 27.42 3.70
N ILE A 143 -4.89 28.16 2.67
CA ILE A 143 -3.81 29.14 2.77
C ILE A 143 -4.15 30.40 3.60
N GLN A 144 -5.42 30.63 3.90
CA GLN A 144 -5.90 31.82 4.62
C GLN A 144 -6.21 31.56 6.10
N ASN A 145 -6.06 30.32 6.59
CA ASN A 145 -6.39 29.98 7.97
C ASN A 145 -5.12 29.72 8.79
N ASP A 146 -5.14 30.17 10.05
CA ASP A 146 -4.09 29.88 11.03
C ASP A 146 -4.27 28.46 11.61
N PRO A 147 -3.31 27.53 11.41
CA PRO A 147 -3.40 26.18 11.94
C PRO A 147 -3.26 26.11 13.47
N SER A 148 -2.81 27.19 14.13
CA SER A 148 -2.55 27.22 15.58
C SER A 148 -3.79 26.86 16.40
N ALA A 149 -4.98 27.26 15.94
CA ALA A 149 -6.25 26.93 16.61
C ALA A 149 -6.49 25.40 16.68
N GLY A 150 -6.12 24.66 15.64
CA GLY A 150 -6.23 23.19 15.64
C GLY A 150 -5.06 22.48 16.28
N MET A 151 -3.85 22.99 16.09
CA MET A 151 -2.65 22.40 16.67
C MET A 151 -2.63 22.56 18.20
N GLY A 152 -3.19 23.65 18.73
CA GLY A 152 -3.20 23.94 20.17
C GLY A 152 -3.91 22.89 21.03
N VAL A 153 -4.82 22.10 20.46
CA VAL A 153 -5.49 20.98 21.15
C VAL A 153 -4.54 19.79 21.34
N SER A 154 -3.70 19.51 20.34
CA SER A 154 -2.91 18.27 20.28
C SER A 154 -1.43 18.46 20.65
N TYR A 155 -0.87 19.65 20.45
CA TYR A 155 0.57 19.89 20.53
C TYR A 155 0.98 20.89 21.63
N GLY A 156 0.03 21.40 22.42
CA GLY A 156 0.31 22.35 23.51
C GLY A 156 0.86 23.70 23.03
N LYS A 157 1.00 24.68 23.95
CA LYS A 157 1.83 25.86 23.69
C LYS A 157 3.29 25.50 24.04
N PRO A 158 4.28 25.99 23.26
CA PRO A 158 5.69 25.76 23.56
C PRO A 158 6.08 26.26 24.96
#